data_AF-A0ABD3N026-F1
#
_entry.id   AF-A0ABD3N026-F1
#
_cell.length_a   1.000
_cell.length_b   1.000
_cell.length_c   1.000
_cell.angle_alpha   90.00
_cell.angle_beta   90.00
_cell.angle_gamma   90.00
#
_symmetry.space_group_name_H-M   'P 1'
#
loop_
_entity.id
_entity.type
_entity.pdbx_description
1 polymer ?
#
loop_
_entity_poly.entity_id
_entity_poly.type
_entity_poly.pdbx_seq_one_letter_code
_entity_poly.pdbx_strand_id
1 'polypeptide(L)'
;MSFHASAKKKQEATAETNLVAKEQSKGGLFGTGLSEWFALPVGIAAAVPLIKFDWYVINEETQLMAVFIAFCVTLYTQGGDAIYKALDERAVTLLKDHTEAEEKVIEALEQKLVFLKANQNMVNDFNAINEIREETYKKLNAAGAIKPQHDFKAQVERMLSMIATEEANVTDKTKMALMSEATATVTEQFSTDKALKKAALDSAIAKLKGTSAGADPVQAAFVQFFKDKAAAAKASKDDSEEKAQRAALIAKMNSVAKNEGFFFEFDSAGLPKMKA
;
A
#
# COMPACT_ATOMS: atom_id res chain seq x y z
N MET A 1 -31.40 32.44 4.81
CA MET A 1 -30.72 33.75 4.89
C MET A 1 -29.72 33.81 3.74
N SER A 2 -30.21 34.18 2.54
CA SER A 2 -29.39 34.21 1.32
C SER A 2 -29.16 35.68 0.96
N PHE A 3 -28.07 36.25 1.46
CA PHE A 3 -27.57 37.56 1.04
C PHE A 3 -26.52 37.33 -0.04
N HIS A 4 -26.99 37.00 -1.25
CA HIS A 4 -26.19 37.11 -2.46
C HIS A 4 -26.65 38.38 -3.18
N ALA A 5 -25.99 39.49 -2.86
CA ALA A 5 -26.10 40.75 -3.59
C ALA A 5 -24.80 40.98 -4.37
N SER A 6 -24.51 40.10 -5.32
CA SER A 6 -23.66 40.43 -6.46
C SER A 6 -24.38 39.95 -7.71
N ALA A 7 -24.74 40.90 -8.57
CA ALA A 7 -25.35 40.60 -9.85
C ALA A 7 -24.37 39.75 -10.67
N LYS A 8 -24.88 38.76 -11.41
CA LYS A 8 -24.03 37.95 -12.31
C LYS A 8 -23.33 38.89 -13.30
N LYS A 9 -22.03 38.69 -13.52
CA LYS A 9 -21.15 39.37 -14.52
C LYS A 9 -21.76 39.64 -15.92
N LYS A 10 -22.85 38.95 -16.30
CA LYS A 10 -23.66 39.21 -17.52
C LYS A 10 -24.60 40.43 -17.40
N GLN A 11 -25.10 40.75 -16.21
CA GLN A 11 -25.94 41.93 -15.95
C GLN A 11 -25.11 43.22 -15.95
N GLU A 12 -23.84 43.17 -15.53
CA GLU A 12 -22.92 44.33 -15.58
C GLU A 12 -22.51 44.69 -17.01
N ALA A 13 -22.23 43.70 -17.88
CA ALA A 13 -21.99 43.95 -19.30
C ALA A 13 -23.23 44.54 -20.04
N THR A 14 -24.44 44.27 -19.54
CA THR A 14 -25.68 44.86 -20.06
C THR A 14 -25.95 46.25 -19.46
N ALA A 15 -25.38 46.54 -18.29
CA ALA A 15 -25.42 47.87 -17.68
C ALA A 15 -24.43 48.82 -18.39
N GLU A 16 -23.22 48.36 -18.73
CA GLU A 16 -22.25 49.13 -19.52
C GLU A 16 -22.79 49.49 -20.91
N THR A 17 -23.59 48.63 -21.55
CA THR A 17 -24.24 48.94 -22.83
C THR A 17 -25.46 49.84 -22.71
N ASN A 18 -26.08 49.97 -21.53
CA ASN A 18 -27.16 50.93 -21.29
C ASN A 18 -26.68 52.31 -20.82
N LEU A 19 -25.45 52.43 -20.32
CA LEU A 19 -24.85 53.75 -20.04
C LEU A 19 -24.44 54.49 -21.31
N VAL A 20 -24.32 53.78 -22.44
CA VAL A 20 -24.15 54.36 -23.79
C VAL A 20 -25.47 54.35 -24.58
N ALA A 21 -26.61 54.29 -23.89
CA ALA A 21 -27.87 54.68 -24.49
C ALA A 21 -27.81 56.19 -24.77
N LYS A 22 -27.38 56.52 -25.99
CA LYS A 22 -27.57 57.80 -26.70
C LYS A 22 -28.61 58.64 -25.96
N GLU A 23 -28.16 59.64 -25.22
CA GLU A 23 -29.01 60.76 -24.90
C GLU A 23 -29.53 61.26 -26.24
N GLN A 24 -30.80 60.98 -26.53
CA GLN A 24 -31.51 61.67 -27.58
C GLN A 24 -31.33 63.15 -27.28
N SER A 25 -30.62 63.87 -28.16
CA SER A 25 -30.44 65.30 -28.00
C SER A 25 -31.84 65.93 -27.96
N LYS A 26 -32.35 66.20 -26.77
CA LYS A 26 -33.46 67.12 -26.59
C LYS A 26 -32.88 68.51 -26.74
N GLY A 27 -32.67 68.90 -27.98
CA GLY A 27 -32.28 70.26 -28.34
C GLY A 27 -33.30 71.27 -27.83
N GLY A 28 -32.82 72.45 -27.46
CA GLY A 28 -33.62 73.56 -26.94
C GLY A 28 -33.36 73.85 -25.46
N LEU A 29 -33.38 75.13 -25.11
CA LEU A 29 -33.06 75.64 -23.77
C LEU A 29 -33.97 74.96 -22.72
N PHE A 30 -33.36 74.13 -21.87
CA PHE A 30 -33.99 73.29 -20.83
C PHE A 30 -34.73 72.01 -21.29
N GLY A 31 -34.38 71.42 -22.44
CA GLY A 31 -34.88 70.09 -22.82
C GLY A 31 -36.38 70.02 -23.13
N THR A 32 -37.00 71.17 -23.39
CA THR A 32 -38.43 71.34 -23.69
C THR A 32 -38.76 71.26 -25.18
N GLY A 33 -37.75 71.13 -26.06
CA GLY A 33 -37.96 71.08 -27.52
C GLY A 33 -38.26 72.43 -28.18
N LEU A 34 -38.21 73.54 -27.45
CA LEU A 34 -38.29 74.89 -28.01
C LEU A 34 -36.93 75.29 -28.59
N SER A 35 -36.87 75.54 -29.90
CA SER A 35 -35.65 76.05 -30.51
C SER A 35 -35.28 77.42 -29.93
N GLU A 36 -33.98 77.71 -29.82
CA GLU A 36 -33.43 78.94 -29.22
C GLU A 36 -34.05 80.22 -29.80
N TRP A 37 -34.51 80.16 -31.06
CA TRP A 37 -35.18 81.24 -31.78
C TRP A 37 -36.63 81.50 -31.37
N PHE A 38 -37.33 80.51 -30.80
CA PHE A 38 -38.69 80.68 -30.25
C PHE A 38 -38.68 80.96 -28.73
N ALA A 39 -37.61 80.58 -28.03
CA ALA A 39 -37.46 80.88 -26.61
C ALA A 39 -37.23 82.39 -26.36
N LEU A 40 -36.50 83.07 -27.25
CA LEU A 40 -36.17 84.48 -27.10
C LEU A 40 -37.41 85.40 -27.18
N PRO A 41 -38.32 85.28 -28.18
CA PRO A 41 -39.52 86.12 -28.24
C PRO A 41 -40.53 85.82 -27.11
N VAL A 42 -40.68 84.55 -26.71
CA VAL A 42 -41.59 84.15 -25.62
C VAL A 42 -41.07 84.61 -24.25
N GLY A 43 -39.75 84.51 -24.03
CA GLY A 43 -39.10 85.03 -22.83
C GLY A 43 -39.23 86.55 -22.72
N ILE A 44 -39.05 87.29 -23.83
CA ILE A 44 -39.25 88.74 -23.87
C ILE A 44 -40.73 89.10 -23.61
N ALA A 45 -41.67 88.38 -24.23
CA ALA A 45 -43.10 88.61 -24.05
C ALA A 45 -43.58 88.35 -22.61
N ALA A 46 -42.95 87.43 -21.88
CA ALA A 46 -43.23 87.18 -20.46
C ALA A 46 -42.50 88.16 -19.53
N ALA A 47 -41.27 88.57 -19.86
CA ALA A 47 -40.47 89.48 -19.04
C ALA A 47 -41.02 90.92 -19.01
N VAL A 48 -41.56 91.41 -20.13
CA VAL A 48 -42.05 92.80 -20.23
C VAL A 48 -43.22 93.08 -19.26
N PRO A 49 -44.26 92.23 -19.14
CA PRO A 49 -45.29 92.38 -18.12
C PRO A 49 -44.78 92.21 -16.69
N LEU A 50 -43.87 91.26 -16.43
CA LEU A 50 -43.30 91.01 -15.11
C LEU A 50 -42.59 92.23 -14.53
N ILE A 51 -41.88 92.99 -15.38
CA ILE A 51 -41.19 94.23 -15.00
C ILE A 51 -42.17 95.41 -14.95
N LYS A 52 -43.09 95.53 -15.92
CA LYS A 52 -43.97 96.72 -16.04
C LYS A 52 -45.10 96.77 -15.01
N PHE A 53 -45.51 95.62 -14.47
CA PHE A 53 -46.51 95.54 -13.40
C PHE A 53 -45.89 95.37 -11.99
N ASP A 54 -44.57 95.56 -11.84
CA ASP A 54 -43.81 95.40 -10.59
C ASP A 54 -44.04 94.07 -9.85
N TRP A 55 -44.43 93.00 -10.57
CA TRP A 55 -44.49 91.65 -10.02
C TRP A 55 -43.10 91.11 -9.65
N TYR A 56 -42.06 91.62 -10.30
CA TYR A 56 -40.67 91.37 -9.95
C TYR A 56 -39.89 92.69 -9.97
N VAL A 57 -39.43 93.13 -8.79
CA VAL A 57 -38.68 94.38 -8.64
C VAL A 57 -37.19 94.10 -8.85
N ILE A 58 -36.59 94.78 -9.83
CA ILE A 58 -35.16 94.69 -10.11
C ILE A 58 -34.41 95.41 -8.99
N ASN A 59 -33.68 94.65 -8.17
CA ASN A 59 -32.88 95.16 -7.07
C ASN A 59 -31.47 94.55 -7.08
N GLU A 60 -30.62 94.90 -6.11
CA GLU A 60 -29.26 94.35 -5.93
C GLU A 60 -29.25 92.81 -5.90
N GLU A 61 -30.30 92.19 -5.36
CA GLU A 61 -30.48 90.73 -5.33
C GLU A 61 -30.74 90.11 -6.72
N THR A 62 -31.35 90.85 -7.65
CA THR A 62 -31.55 90.40 -9.04
C THR A 62 -30.22 90.36 -9.79
N GLN A 63 -29.34 91.34 -9.53
CA GLN A 63 -27.99 91.34 -10.11
C GLN A 63 -27.17 90.17 -9.56
N LEU A 64 -27.26 89.88 -8.26
CA LEU A 64 -26.64 88.70 -7.66
C LEU A 64 -27.19 87.40 -8.25
N MET A 65 -28.51 87.30 -8.46
CA MET A 65 -29.16 86.17 -9.11
C MET A 65 -28.68 85.98 -10.56
N ALA A 66 -28.54 87.06 -11.33
CA ALA A 66 -28.05 87.00 -12.71
C ALA A 66 -26.61 86.48 -12.79
N VAL A 67 -25.73 86.95 -11.90
CA VAL A 67 -24.33 86.47 -11.81
C VAL A 67 -24.28 85.02 -11.33
N PHE A 68 -25.16 84.60 -10.40
CA PHE A 68 -25.26 83.21 -9.95
C PHE A 68 -25.76 82.27 -11.06
N ILE A 69 -26.75 82.68 -11.85
CA ILE A 69 -27.22 81.90 -13.01
C ILE A 69 -26.11 81.80 -14.06
N ALA A 70 -25.40 82.88 -14.35
CA ALA A 70 -24.25 82.85 -15.26
C ALA A 70 -23.14 81.91 -14.75
N PHE A 71 -22.89 81.88 -13.44
CA PHE A 71 -21.98 80.92 -12.81
C PHE A 71 -22.47 79.47 -12.96
N CYS A 72 -23.75 79.18 -12.72
CA CYS A 72 -24.31 77.84 -12.90
C CYS A 72 -24.23 77.36 -14.36
N VAL A 73 -24.50 78.25 -15.33
CA VAL A 73 -24.42 77.91 -16.76
C VAL A 73 -22.96 77.69 -17.19
N THR A 74 -22.02 78.51 -16.72
CA THR A 74 -20.59 78.32 -17.02
C THR A 74 -20.03 77.06 -16.34
N LEU A 75 -20.42 76.77 -15.09
CA LEU A 75 -20.07 75.54 -14.40
C LEU A 75 -20.64 74.31 -15.13
N TYR A 76 -21.87 74.37 -15.65
CA TYR A 76 -22.47 73.26 -16.39
C TYR A 76 -21.81 73.05 -17.77
N THR A 77 -21.57 74.13 -18.52
CA THR A 77 -21.03 74.05 -19.89
C THR A 77 -19.52 73.82 -19.96
N GLN A 78 -18.75 74.40 -19.04
CA GLN A 78 -17.29 74.32 -19.05
C GLN A 78 -16.74 73.41 -17.93
N GLY A 79 -17.38 73.40 -16.76
CA GLY A 79 -16.97 72.57 -15.61
C GLY A 79 -17.61 71.18 -15.57
N GLY A 80 -18.74 70.99 -16.26
CA GLY A 80 -19.54 69.77 -16.21
C GLY A 80 -18.80 68.53 -16.72
N ASP A 81 -18.08 68.66 -17.84
CA ASP A 81 -17.31 67.56 -18.42
C ASP A 81 -16.16 67.10 -17.50
N ALA A 82 -15.50 68.04 -16.82
CA ALA A 82 -14.44 67.71 -15.86
C ALA A 82 -14.98 67.00 -14.62
N ILE A 83 -16.12 67.46 -14.09
CA ILE A 83 -16.79 66.81 -12.94
C ILE A 83 -17.29 65.42 -13.35
N TYR A 84 -17.90 65.29 -14.53
CA TYR A 84 -18.39 64.02 -15.06
C TYR A 84 -17.25 63.01 -15.21
N LYS A 85 -16.15 63.39 -15.86
CA LYS A 85 -14.96 62.52 -16.00
C LYS A 85 -14.38 62.12 -14.65
N ALA A 86 -14.28 63.03 -13.69
CA ALA A 86 -13.77 62.70 -12.36
C ALA A 86 -14.68 61.72 -11.60
N LEU A 87 -16.00 61.82 -11.77
CA LEU A 87 -16.96 60.88 -11.16
C LEU A 87 -16.96 59.53 -11.87
N ASP A 88 -16.86 59.52 -13.20
CA ASP A 88 -16.80 58.30 -14.01
C ASP A 88 -15.50 57.53 -13.77
N GLU A 89 -14.35 58.21 -13.76
CA GLU A 89 -13.05 57.61 -13.41
C GLU A 89 -13.08 56.99 -12.00
N ARG A 90 -13.73 57.66 -11.03
CA ARG A 90 -13.92 57.10 -9.69
C ARG A 90 -14.83 55.88 -9.69
N ALA A 91 -15.92 55.90 -10.45
CA ALA A 91 -16.83 54.77 -10.56
C ALA A 91 -16.13 53.54 -11.18
N VAL A 92 -15.40 53.74 -12.28
CA VAL A 92 -14.62 52.69 -12.95
C VAL A 92 -13.53 52.15 -12.04
N THR A 93 -12.83 53.02 -11.30
CA THR A 93 -11.79 52.58 -10.35
C THR A 93 -12.39 51.77 -9.21
N LEU A 94 -13.52 52.20 -8.65
CA LEU A 94 -14.19 51.49 -7.57
C LEU A 94 -14.67 50.10 -8.02
N LEU A 95 -15.25 49.99 -9.22
CA LEU A 95 -15.65 48.70 -9.79
C LEU A 95 -14.44 47.77 -10.00
N LYS A 96 -13.32 48.33 -10.48
CA LYS A 96 -12.08 47.57 -10.63
C LYS A 96 -11.56 47.07 -9.29
N ASP A 97 -11.50 47.93 -8.28
CA ASP A 97 -11.02 47.57 -6.93
C ASP A 97 -11.89 46.50 -6.29
N HIS A 98 -13.22 46.59 -6.45
CA HIS A 98 -14.16 45.57 -5.99
C HIS A 98 -13.96 44.24 -6.71
N THR A 99 -13.82 44.27 -8.04
CA THR A 99 -13.58 43.05 -8.83
C THR A 99 -12.27 42.38 -8.43
N GLU A 100 -11.21 43.15 -8.21
CA GLU A 100 -9.91 42.63 -7.77
C GLU A 100 -9.98 42.06 -6.35
N ALA A 101 -10.70 42.70 -5.45
CA ALA A 101 -10.93 42.20 -4.10
C ALA A 101 -11.74 40.89 -4.11
N GLU A 102 -12.79 40.80 -4.93
CA GLU A 102 -13.58 39.58 -5.10
C GLU A 102 -12.74 38.44 -5.67
N GLU A 103 -11.92 38.69 -6.69
CA GLU A 103 -11.04 37.67 -7.27
C GLU A 103 -10.03 37.14 -6.24
N LYS A 104 -9.41 38.03 -5.45
CA LYS A 104 -8.50 37.62 -4.35
C LYS A 104 -9.21 36.76 -3.30
N VAL A 105 -10.48 37.05 -3.00
CA VAL A 105 -11.28 36.24 -2.08
C VAL A 105 -11.60 34.87 -2.69
N ILE A 106 -11.95 34.82 -3.98
CA ILE A 106 -12.20 33.56 -4.69
C ILE A 106 -10.95 32.69 -4.69
N GLU A 107 -9.79 33.24 -5.07
CA GLU A 107 -8.51 32.52 -5.06
C GLU A 107 -8.18 31.97 -3.68
N ALA A 108 -8.35 32.77 -2.62
CA ALA A 108 -8.10 32.33 -1.25
C ALA A 108 -9.06 31.20 -0.81
N LEU A 109 -10.32 31.23 -1.26
CA LEU A 109 -11.30 30.18 -0.98
C LEU A 109 -11.01 28.90 -1.76
N GLU A 110 -10.60 29.00 -3.02
CA GLU A 110 -10.20 27.86 -3.84
C GLU A 110 -8.97 27.15 -3.25
N GLN A 111 -7.96 27.91 -2.81
CA GLN A 111 -6.80 27.35 -2.11
C GLN A 111 -7.20 26.61 -0.83
N LYS A 112 -8.09 27.19 -0.01
CA LYS A 112 -8.62 26.53 1.19
C LYS A 112 -9.40 25.27 0.85
N LEU A 113 -10.17 25.27 -0.23
CA LEU A 113 -10.91 24.10 -0.70
C LEU A 113 -9.95 22.96 -1.09
N VAL A 114 -8.90 23.27 -1.86
CA VAL A 114 -7.85 22.29 -2.23
C VAL A 114 -7.18 21.72 -0.99
N PHE A 115 -6.80 22.57 -0.03
CA PHE A 115 -6.22 22.13 1.24
C PHE A 115 -7.16 21.24 2.05
N LEU A 116 -8.45 21.59 2.15
CA LEU A 116 -9.44 20.78 2.85
C LEU A 116 -9.68 19.42 2.17
N LYS A 117 -9.71 19.36 0.83
CA LYS A 117 -9.77 18.10 0.09
C LYS A 117 -8.53 17.23 0.34
N ALA A 118 -7.34 17.83 0.35
CA ALA A 118 -6.11 17.11 0.66
C ALA A 118 -6.14 16.53 2.09
N ASN A 119 -6.60 17.31 3.08
CA ASN A 119 -6.78 16.83 4.46
C ASN A 119 -7.83 15.71 4.56
N GLN A 120 -8.93 15.80 3.83
CA GLN A 120 -9.93 14.73 3.78
C GLN A 120 -9.34 13.43 3.23
N ASN A 121 -8.58 13.51 2.14
CA ASN A 121 -7.88 12.36 1.58
C ASN A 121 -6.89 11.77 2.58
N MET A 122 -6.16 12.61 3.32
CA MET A 122 -5.23 12.15 4.35
C MET A 122 -5.95 11.35 5.45
N VAL A 123 -7.14 11.78 5.89
CA VAL A 123 -7.94 11.03 6.86
C VAL A 123 -8.40 9.68 6.29
N ASN A 124 -8.81 9.65 5.02
CA ASN A 124 -9.18 8.40 4.35
C ASN A 124 -7.98 7.43 4.26
N ASP A 125 -6.79 7.96 3.93
CA ASP A 125 -5.56 7.18 3.88
C ASP A 125 -5.19 6.62 5.26
N PHE A 126 -5.34 7.40 6.34
CA PHE A 126 -5.12 6.92 7.70
C PHE A 126 -6.09 5.82 8.11
N ASN A 127 -7.37 5.92 7.73
CA ASN A 127 -8.35 4.87 7.98
C ASN A 127 -8.01 3.60 7.20
N ALA A 128 -7.67 3.70 5.92
CA ALA A 128 -7.23 2.57 5.12
C ALA A 128 -5.96 1.91 5.69
N ILE A 129 -4.99 2.70 6.15
CA ILE A 129 -3.79 2.18 6.83
C ILE A 129 -4.16 1.42 8.11
N ASN A 130 -5.11 1.93 8.90
CA ASN A 130 -5.54 1.26 10.13
C ASN A 130 -6.25 -0.07 9.84
N GLU A 131 -7.10 -0.13 8.82
CA GLU A 131 -7.75 -1.37 8.37
C GLU A 131 -6.71 -2.40 7.90
N ILE A 132 -5.75 -1.98 7.05
CA ILE A 132 -4.66 -2.84 6.58
C ILE A 132 -3.80 -3.34 7.76
N ARG A 133 -3.53 -2.48 8.75
CA ARG A 133 -2.79 -2.87 9.97
C ARG A 133 -3.55 -3.95 10.74
N GLU A 134 -4.85 -3.79 10.95
CA GLU A 134 -5.66 -4.79 11.66
C GLU A 134 -5.65 -6.13 10.92
N GLU A 135 -5.87 -6.12 9.59
CA GLU A 135 -5.83 -7.32 8.78
C GLU A 135 -4.44 -7.99 8.80
N THR A 136 -3.38 -7.18 8.75
CA THR A 136 -1.99 -7.66 8.82
C THR A 136 -1.71 -8.32 10.15
N TYR A 137 -2.17 -7.76 11.28
CA TYR A 137 -2.03 -8.40 12.60
C TYR A 137 -2.83 -9.69 12.72
N LYS A 138 -4.03 -9.77 12.14
CA LYS A 138 -4.79 -11.04 12.07
C LYS A 138 -4.03 -12.11 11.30
N LYS A 139 -3.49 -11.77 10.13
CA LYS A 139 -2.66 -12.68 9.33
C LYS A 139 -1.36 -13.05 10.05
N LEU A 140 -0.71 -12.11 10.74
CA LEU A 140 0.50 -12.36 11.50
C LEU A 140 0.25 -13.30 12.68
N ASN A 141 -0.85 -13.14 13.41
CA ASN A 141 -1.24 -14.05 14.48
C ASN A 141 -1.53 -15.46 13.95
N ALA A 142 -2.25 -15.57 12.83
CA ALA A 142 -2.51 -16.86 12.18
C ALA A 142 -1.19 -17.52 11.72
N ALA A 143 -0.28 -16.75 11.10
CA ALA A 143 1.04 -17.23 10.70
C ALA A 143 1.90 -17.62 11.90
N GLY A 144 1.81 -16.88 13.01
CA GLY A 144 2.49 -17.17 14.27
C GLY A 144 2.04 -18.49 14.91
N ALA A 145 0.79 -18.90 14.69
CA ALA A 145 0.29 -20.20 15.14
C ALA A 145 0.77 -21.37 14.23
N ILE A 146 0.86 -21.13 12.92
CA ILE A 146 1.20 -22.18 11.93
C ILE A 146 2.71 -22.38 11.82
N LYS A 147 3.51 -21.31 11.88
CA LYS A 147 4.96 -21.38 11.67
C LYS A 147 5.65 -22.36 12.63
N PRO A 148 5.41 -22.36 13.95
CA PRO A 148 6.01 -23.32 14.87
C PRO A 148 5.61 -24.77 14.54
N GLN A 149 4.37 -25.01 14.08
CA GLN A 149 3.92 -26.34 13.69
C GLN A 149 4.67 -26.85 12.46
N HIS A 150 4.89 -25.98 11.47
CA HIS A 150 5.67 -26.32 10.28
C HIS A 150 7.15 -26.52 10.59
N ASP A 151 7.74 -25.67 11.42
CA ASP A 151 9.13 -25.79 11.86
C ASP A 151 9.33 -27.10 12.65
N PHE A 152 8.39 -27.46 13.54
CA PHE A 152 8.41 -28.73 14.27
C PHE A 152 8.26 -29.93 13.33
N LYS A 153 7.31 -29.89 12.39
CA LYS A 153 7.13 -30.95 11.38
C LYS A 153 8.43 -31.17 10.59
N ALA A 154 9.07 -30.10 10.12
CA ALA A 154 10.32 -30.20 9.37
C ALA A 154 11.47 -30.82 10.20
N GLN A 155 11.55 -30.52 11.50
CA GLN A 155 12.53 -31.14 12.40
C GLN A 155 12.26 -32.65 12.58
N VAL A 156 10.99 -33.05 12.74
CA VAL A 156 10.61 -34.46 12.86
C VAL A 156 10.90 -35.23 11.55
N GLU A 157 10.59 -34.66 10.39
CA GLU A 157 10.86 -35.29 9.09
C GLU A 157 12.36 -35.52 8.84
N ARG A 158 13.21 -34.54 9.19
CA ARG A 158 14.67 -34.74 9.14
C ARG A 158 15.12 -35.85 10.08
N MET A 159 14.55 -35.90 11.28
CA MET A 159 14.90 -36.93 12.25
C MET A 159 14.53 -38.32 11.76
N LEU A 160 13.33 -38.50 11.20
CA LEU A 160 12.89 -39.75 10.59
C LEU A 160 13.80 -40.16 9.43
N SER A 161 14.21 -39.21 8.59
CA SER A 161 15.15 -39.46 7.50
C SER A 161 16.53 -39.90 8.00
N MET A 162 17.00 -39.33 9.12
CA MET A 162 18.24 -39.73 9.77
C MET A 162 18.16 -41.15 10.34
N ILE A 163 17.06 -41.50 11.02
CA ILE A 163 16.83 -42.85 11.53
C ILE A 163 16.83 -43.85 10.37
N ALA A 164 16.05 -43.60 9.31
CA ALA A 164 15.97 -44.49 8.16
C ALA A 164 17.34 -44.71 7.49
N THR A 165 18.16 -43.65 7.40
CA THR A 165 19.52 -43.75 6.86
C THR A 165 20.43 -44.57 7.78
N GLU A 166 20.34 -44.38 9.10
CA GLU A 166 21.14 -45.14 10.05
C GLU A 166 20.72 -46.62 10.10
N GLU A 167 19.42 -46.93 10.02
CA GLU A 167 18.92 -48.31 9.94
C GLU A 167 19.43 -49.03 8.70
N ALA A 168 19.44 -48.35 7.54
CA ALA A 168 20.04 -48.89 6.32
C ALA A 168 21.55 -49.15 6.50
N ASN A 169 22.28 -48.19 7.08
CA ASN A 169 23.71 -48.32 7.33
C ASN A 169 24.04 -49.44 8.31
N VAL A 170 23.29 -49.58 9.40
CA VAL A 170 23.46 -50.65 10.39
C VAL A 170 23.15 -52.00 9.75
N THR A 171 22.05 -52.10 8.98
CA THR A 171 21.69 -53.31 8.26
C THR A 171 22.82 -53.76 7.33
N ASP A 172 23.41 -52.85 6.57
CA ASP A 172 24.48 -53.18 5.63
C ASP A 172 25.80 -53.50 6.34
N LYS A 173 26.15 -52.76 7.40
CA LYS A 173 27.32 -53.09 8.25
C LYS A 173 27.17 -54.48 8.88
N THR A 174 26.00 -54.80 9.43
CA THR A 174 25.73 -56.11 10.05
C THR A 174 25.79 -57.22 9.01
N LYS A 175 25.24 -57.02 7.79
CA LYS A 175 25.41 -57.99 6.69
C LYS A 175 26.88 -58.21 6.35
N MET A 176 27.66 -57.14 6.19
CA MET A 176 29.10 -57.24 5.86
C MET A 176 29.89 -57.94 6.97
N ALA A 177 29.63 -57.59 8.24
CA ALA A 177 30.27 -58.23 9.39
C ALA A 177 29.92 -59.71 9.49
N LEU A 178 28.64 -60.07 9.34
CA LEU A 178 28.14 -61.44 9.35
C LEU A 178 28.74 -62.26 8.19
N MET A 179 28.86 -61.67 7.00
CA MET A 179 29.52 -62.33 5.85
C MET A 179 31.02 -62.53 6.13
N SER A 180 31.71 -61.53 6.68
CA SER A 180 33.13 -61.65 7.03
C SER A 180 33.37 -62.71 8.11
N GLU A 181 32.52 -62.77 9.15
CA GLU A 181 32.59 -63.79 10.20
C GLU A 181 32.31 -65.19 9.64
N ALA A 182 31.31 -65.32 8.76
CA ALA A 182 31.02 -66.56 8.06
C ALA A 182 32.21 -67.01 7.21
N THR A 183 32.82 -66.11 6.44
CA THR A 183 33.99 -66.42 5.62
C THR A 183 35.17 -66.86 6.48
N ALA A 184 35.47 -66.16 7.58
CA ALA A 184 36.56 -66.55 8.48
C ALA A 184 36.31 -67.93 9.11
N THR A 185 35.11 -68.15 9.63
CA THR A 185 34.74 -69.41 10.31
C THR A 185 34.75 -70.59 9.35
N VAL A 186 34.16 -70.45 8.14
CA VAL A 186 34.16 -71.52 7.14
C VAL A 186 35.57 -71.76 6.59
N THR A 187 36.41 -70.73 6.47
CA THR A 187 37.82 -70.90 6.07
C THR A 187 38.60 -71.66 7.14
N GLU A 188 38.39 -71.34 8.40
CA GLU A 188 39.00 -72.06 9.53
C GLU A 188 38.54 -73.51 9.59
N GLN A 189 37.22 -73.77 9.51
CA GLN A 189 36.67 -75.12 9.41
C GLN A 189 37.22 -75.88 8.21
N PHE A 190 37.32 -75.23 7.04
CA PHE A 190 37.91 -75.84 5.86
C PHE A 190 39.38 -76.16 6.06
N SER A 191 40.14 -75.34 6.77
CA SER A 191 41.56 -75.58 7.03
C SER A 191 41.81 -76.73 8.00
N THR A 192 40.89 -76.99 8.93
CA THR A 192 41.03 -77.95 10.04
C THR A 192 40.35 -79.30 9.78
N ASP A 193 39.20 -79.31 9.10
CA ASP A 193 38.42 -80.53 8.87
C ASP A 193 38.86 -81.28 7.60
N LYS A 194 39.52 -82.43 7.80
CA LYS A 194 39.97 -83.33 6.72
C LYS A 194 38.80 -83.93 5.93
N ALA A 195 37.66 -84.19 6.57
CA ALA A 195 36.49 -84.75 5.91
C ALA A 195 35.86 -83.74 4.96
N LEU A 196 35.75 -82.47 5.40
CA LEU A 196 35.27 -81.38 4.57
C LEU A 196 36.16 -81.12 3.35
N LYS A 197 37.50 -81.10 3.52
CA LYS A 197 38.45 -80.97 2.39
C LYS A 197 38.30 -82.08 1.35
N LYS A 198 38.17 -83.33 1.82
CA LYS A 198 38.00 -84.49 0.95
C LYS A 198 36.67 -84.42 0.20
N ALA A 199 35.58 -84.13 0.90
CA ALA A 199 34.25 -83.98 0.29
C ALA A 199 34.21 -82.84 -0.74
N ALA A 200 34.89 -81.71 -0.46
CA ALA A 200 35.01 -80.61 -1.40
C ALA A 200 35.82 -80.97 -2.64
N LEU A 201 36.94 -81.69 -2.49
CA LEU A 201 37.75 -82.17 -3.61
C LEU A 201 36.97 -83.18 -4.48
N ASP A 202 36.28 -84.13 -3.85
CA ASP A 202 35.48 -85.14 -4.54
C ASP A 202 34.30 -84.49 -5.30
N SER A 203 33.66 -83.49 -4.69
CA SER A 203 32.61 -82.68 -5.34
C SER A 203 33.14 -81.86 -6.53
N ALA A 204 34.31 -81.24 -6.40
CA ALA A 204 34.95 -80.52 -7.50
C ALA A 204 35.32 -81.44 -8.67
N ILE A 205 35.86 -82.64 -8.38
CA ILE A 205 36.17 -83.65 -9.39
C ILE A 205 34.89 -84.13 -10.09
N ALA A 206 33.79 -84.33 -9.35
CA ALA A 206 32.50 -84.72 -9.93
C ALA A 206 31.92 -83.63 -10.85
N LYS A 207 32.00 -82.34 -10.45
CA LYS A 207 31.58 -81.20 -11.30
C LYS A 207 32.40 -81.12 -12.59
N LEU A 208 33.72 -81.27 -12.52
CA LEU A 208 34.60 -81.26 -13.69
C LEU A 208 34.35 -82.42 -14.65
N LYS A 209 33.91 -83.57 -14.12
CA LYS A 209 33.52 -84.75 -14.91
C LYS A 209 32.12 -84.65 -15.53
N GLY A 210 31.40 -83.53 -15.34
CA GLY A 210 30.05 -83.34 -15.87
C GLY A 210 28.98 -84.22 -15.21
N THR A 211 29.30 -84.85 -14.08
CA THR A 211 28.33 -85.60 -13.28
C THR A 211 27.60 -84.62 -12.36
N SER A 212 26.31 -84.85 -12.05
CA SER A 212 25.59 -84.01 -11.09
C SER A 212 26.20 -84.16 -9.69
N ALA A 213 27.21 -83.37 -9.39
CA ALA A 213 27.68 -83.20 -8.03
C ALA A 213 26.50 -82.64 -7.23
N GLY A 214 26.16 -83.29 -6.11
CA GLY A 214 25.12 -82.80 -5.21
C GLY A 214 25.42 -81.41 -4.64
N ALA A 215 24.74 -81.04 -3.56
CA ALA A 215 24.98 -79.77 -2.88
C ALA A 215 26.47 -79.55 -2.57
N ASP A 216 26.98 -78.35 -2.82
CA ASP A 216 28.38 -78.02 -2.59
C ASP A 216 28.69 -78.06 -1.08
N PRO A 217 29.64 -78.87 -0.62
CA PRO A 217 29.90 -79.04 0.80
C PRO A 217 30.43 -77.76 1.48
N VAL A 218 31.10 -76.88 0.74
CA VAL A 218 31.54 -75.58 1.28
C VAL A 218 30.34 -74.64 1.38
N GLN A 219 29.46 -74.62 0.38
CA GLN A 219 28.20 -73.87 0.43
C GLN A 219 27.31 -74.36 1.58
N ALA A 220 27.27 -75.68 1.82
CA ALA A 220 26.54 -76.28 2.94
C ALA A 220 27.11 -75.83 4.30
N ALA A 221 28.44 -75.70 4.42
CA ALA A 221 29.08 -75.15 5.62
C ALA A 221 28.69 -73.67 5.87
N PHE A 222 28.63 -72.84 4.83
CA PHE A 222 28.11 -71.47 4.93
C PHE A 222 26.64 -71.45 5.39
N VAL A 223 25.78 -72.28 4.78
CA VAL A 223 24.36 -72.38 5.16
C VAL A 223 24.21 -72.84 6.61
N GLN A 224 25.06 -73.78 7.05
CA GLN A 224 25.05 -74.27 8.43
C GLN A 224 25.49 -73.18 9.41
N PHE A 225 26.54 -72.41 9.10
CA PHE A 225 26.95 -71.26 9.90
C PHE A 225 25.80 -70.26 10.12
N PHE A 226 25.06 -69.89 9.06
CA PHE A 226 23.92 -68.97 9.19
C PHE A 226 22.77 -69.57 9.99
N LYS A 227 22.51 -70.88 9.87
CA LYS A 227 21.50 -71.58 10.70
C LYS A 227 21.90 -71.58 12.17
N ASP A 228 23.16 -71.86 12.48
CA ASP A 228 23.68 -71.92 13.84
C ASP A 228 23.69 -70.52 14.47
N LYS A 229 24.11 -69.49 13.73
CA LYS A 229 24.00 -68.09 14.17
C LYS A 229 22.55 -67.66 14.39
N ALA A 230 21.62 -68.03 13.51
CA ALA A 230 20.21 -67.72 13.69
C ALA A 230 19.61 -68.43 14.92
N ALA A 231 20.03 -69.66 15.21
CA ALA A 231 19.62 -70.38 16.41
C ALA A 231 20.19 -69.75 17.68
N ALA A 232 21.48 -69.35 17.66
CA ALA A 232 22.13 -68.65 18.76
C ALA A 232 21.48 -67.28 19.04
N ALA A 233 21.14 -66.52 17.99
CA ALA A 233 20.44 -65.24 18.13
C ALA A 233 19.05 -65.40 18.79
N LYS A 234 18.31 -66.47 18.46
CA LYS A 234 17.00 -66.76 19.10
C LYS A 234 17.13 -67.21 20.56
N ALA A 235 18.25 -67.83 20.92
CA ALA A 235 18.51 -68.30 22.28
C ALA A 235 19.07 -67.18 23.18
N SER A 236 19.73 -66.19 22.59
CA SER A 236 20.20 -64.99 23.29
C SER A 236 19.01 -64.14 23.75
N LYS A 237 18.97 -63.80 25.04
CA LYS A 237 18.14 -62.71 25.60
C LYS A 237 18.97 -61.45 25.87
N ASP A 238 20.17 -61.40 25.31
CA ASP A 238 21.13 -60.34 25.58
C ASP A 238 20.90 -59.17 24.63
N ASP A 239 20.00 -58.27 25.03
CA ASP A 239 19.71 -57.03 24.29
C ASP A 239 20.81 -55.95 24.49
N SER A 240 21.98 -56.29 25.04
CA SER A 240 23.01 -55.31 25.38
C SER A 240 23.58 -54.58 24.17
N GLU A 241 23.80 -55.27 23.05
CA GLU A 241 24.25 -54.65 21.80
C GLU A 241 23.18 -53.75 21.19
N GLU A 242 21.92 -54.19 21.17
CA GLU A 242 20.81 -53.37 20.68
C GLU A 242 20.61 -52.12 21.55
N LYS A 243 20.76 -52.24 22.88
CA LYS A 243 20.71 -51.10 23.80
C LYS A 243 21.88 -50.14 23.58
N ALA A 244 23.08 -50.64 23.35
CA ALA A 244 24.26 -49.81 23.06
C ALA A 244 24.12 -49.07 21.72
N GLN A 245 23.63 -49.75 20.68
CA GLN A 245 23.35 -49.13 19.37
C GLN A 245 22.26 -48.07 19.47
N ARG A 246 21.18 -48.36 20.22
CA ARG A 246 20.11 -47.40 20.47
C ARG A 246 20.60 -46.18 21.26
N ALA A 247 21.45 -46.38 22.27
CA ALA A 247 22.06 -45.28 23.02
C ALA A 247 22.98 -44.41 22.14
N ALA A 248 23.77 -45.01 21.26
CA ALA A 248 24.62 -44.29 20.31
C ALA A 248 23.80 -43.48 19.30
N LEU A 249 22.69 -44.04 18.81
CA LEU A 249 21.74 -43.35 17.94
C LEU A 249 21.11 -42.15 18.65
N ILE A 250 20.63 -42.32 19.88
CA ILE A 250 20.07 -41.23 20.70
C ILE A 250 21.10 -40.11 20.90
N ALA A 251 22.36 -40.46 21.21
CA ALA A 251 23.43 -39.47 21.38
C ALA A 251 23.69 -38.68 20.10
N LYS A 252 23.71 -39.36 18.94
CA LYS A 252 23.87 -38.72 17.62
C LYS A 252 22.70 -37.79 17.31
N MET A 253 21.46 -38.25 17.50
CA MET A 253 20.24 -37.46 17.29
C MET A 253 20.20 -36.23 18.20
N ASN A 254 20.61 -36.35 19.46
CA ASN A 254 20.70 -35.23 20.40
C ASN A 254 21.80 -34.22 20.03
N SER A 255 22.92 -34.68 19.44
CA SER A 255 23.96 -33.77 18.93
C SER A 255 23.44 -32.92 17.76
N VAL A 256 22.66 -33.53 16.87
CA VAL A 256 22.04 -32.84 15.73
C VAL A 256 20.96 -31.89 16.21
N ALA A 257 20.11 -32.34 17.14
CA ALA A 257 19.10 -31.50 17.79
C ALA A 257 19.71 -30.25 18.46
N LYS A 258 20.88 -30.38 19.08
CA LYS A 258 21.60 -29.24 19.67
C LYS A 258 22.20 -28.31 18.63
N ASN A 259 22.83 -28.86 17.59
CA ASN A 259 23.48 -28.07 16.54
C ASN A 259 22.47 -27.32 15.65
N GLU A 260 21.32 -27.94 15.36
CA GLU A 260 20.28 -27.38 14.48
C GLU A 260 19.18 -26.64 15.24
N GLY A 261 19.26 -26.55 16.57
CA GLY A 261 18.31 -25.79 17.39
C GLY A 261 16.91 -26.40 17.41
N PHE A 262 16.80 -27.72 17.56
CA PHE A 262 15.50 -28.40 17.62
C PHE A 262 14.73 -28.01 18.88
N PHE A 263 13.40 -28.04 18.78
CA PHE A 263 12.50 -27.75 19.90
C PHE A 263 12.45 -28.87 20.96
N PHE A 264 13.07 -30.02 20.68
CA PHE A 264 13.05 -31.19 21.54
C PHE A 264 14.38 -31.95 21.51
N GLU A 265 14.66 -32.67 22.58
CA GLU A 265 15.77 -33.61 22.72
C GLU A 265 15.22 -34.97 23.16
N PHE A 266 15.92 -36.06 22.87
CA PHE A 266 15.54 -37.41 23.29
C PHE A 266 16.09 -37.72 24.67
N ASP A 267 15.25 -38.31 25.53
CA ASP A 267 15.69 -38.85 26.81
C ASP A 267 16.46 -40.17 26.66
N SER A 268 16.93 -40.74 27.77
CA SER A 268 17.65 -42.02 27.78
C SER A 268 16.81 -43.21 27.30
N ALA A 269 15.49 -43.08 27.25
CA ALA A 269 14.57 -44.09 26.73
C ALA A 269 14.27 -43.90 25.24
N GLY A 270 14.76 -42.82 24.62
CA GLY A 270 14.51 -42.45 23.23
C GLY A 270 13.15 -41.77 23.03
N LEU A 271 12.54 -41.22 24.09
CA LEU A 271 11.31 -40.46 24.01
C LEU A 271 11.62 -38.97 23.80
N PRO A 272 10.90 -38.28 22.90
CA PRO A 272 11.10 -36.86 22.67
C PRO A 272 10.61 -36.06 23.88
N LYS A 273 11.47 -35.19 24.39
CA LYS A 273 11.20 -34.24 25.48
C LYS A 273 11.41 -32.83 24.96
N MET A 274 10.41 -31.99 25.14
CA MET A 274 10.51 -30.57 24.76
C MET A 274 11.67 -29.91 25.52
N LYS A 275 12.47 -29.16 24.79
CA LYS A 275 13.53 -28.34 25.36
C LYS A 275 12.86 -27.15 26.05
N ALA A 276 13.19 -26.95 27.33
CA ALA A 276 12.69 -25.81 28.11
C ALA A 276 13.29 -24.49 27.60
#